data_AF-A0A7J3KDS3-F1
#
_entry.id   AF-A0A7J3KDS3-F1
#
_cell.length_a   1.000
_cell.length_b   1.000
_cell.length_c   1.000
_cell.angle_alpha   90.00
_cell.angle_beta   90.00
_cell.angle_gamma   90.00
#
_symmetry.space_group_name_H-M   'P 1'
#
loop_
_entity.id
_entity.type
_entity.pdbx_description
1 polymer ?
#
loop_
_entity_poly.entity_id
_entity_poly.type
_entity_poly.pdbx_seq_one_letter_code
_entity_poly.pdbx_strand_id
1 'polypeptide(L)' 'MIGESGSLITAGIILIIIGIMIITIAALISESSKKTSFGFGGFIGPIVFGFGNDPRMVKFAVIMSLILLVVFIVLIISRI' A
#
# COMPACT_ATOMS: atom_id res chain seq x y z
N MET A 1 -30.89 -5.71 9.71
CA MET A 1 -30.70 -4.47 8.94
C MET A 1 -29.25 -4.05 9.07
N ILE A 2 -28.37 -4.53 8.18
CA ILE A 2 -27.02 -3.95 8.05
C ILE A 2 -27.26 -2.65 7.28
N GLY A 3 -27.21 -1.49 7.95
CA GLY A 3 -27.33 -0.21 7.27
C GLY A 3 -26.27 -0.09 6.17
N GLU A 4 -26.49 0.72 5.14
CA GLU A 4 -25.56 0.84 4.00
C GLU A 4 -24.11 1.10 4.43
N SER A 5 -23.91 1.80 5.55
CA SER A 5 -22.63 2.00 6.24
C SER A 5 -21.98 0.69 6.74
N GLY A 6 -22.75 -0.25 7.27
CA GLY A 6 -22.25 -1.57 7.69
C GLY A 6 -21.78 -2.45 6.53
N SER A 7 -22.39 -2.30 5.35
CA SER A 7 -21.98 -3.03 4.14
C SER A 7 -20.63 -2.56 3.63
N LEU A 8 -20.39 -1.24 3.62
CA LEU A 8 -19.11 -0.64 3.20
C LEU A 8 -17.95 -1.00 4.14
N ILE A 9 -18.19 -0.96 5.46
CA ILE A 9 -17.18 -1.35 6.47
C ILE A 9 -16.82 -2.84 6.32
N THR A 10 -17.82 -3.70 6.15
CA THR A 10 -17.60 -5.15 5.97
C THR A 10 -16.82 -5.43 4.69
N ALA A 11 -17.15 -4.76 3.58
CA ALA A 11 -16.40 -4.88 2.33
C ALA A 11 -14.94 -4.42 2.47
N GLY A 12 -14.69 -3.33 3.19
CA GLY A 12 -13.33 -2.85 3.47
C GLY A 12 -12.51 -3.85 4.30
N ILE A 13 -13.11 -4.44 5.33
CA ILE A 13 -12.46 -5.48 6.15
C ILE A 13 -12.13 -6.71 5.31
N ILE A 14 -13.06 -7.17 4.48
CA ILE A 14 -12.84 -8.30 3.56
C ILE A 14 -11.68 -8.02 2.60
N LEU A 15 -11.62 -6.81 2.03
CA LEU A 15 -10.54 -6.40 1.13
C LEU A 15 -9.17 -6.46 1.82
N ILE A 16 -9.07 -5.97 3.06
CA ILE A 16 -7.83 -6.02 3.86
C ILE A 16 -7.41 -7.48 4.10
N ILE A 17 -8.34 -8.34 4.48
CA ILE A 17 -8.07 -9.76 4.74
C ILE A 17 -7.57 -10.46 3.47
N ILE A 18 -8.19 -10.20 2.31
CA ILE A 18 -7.76 -10.74 1.01
C ILE A 18 -6.34 -10.27 0.69
N GLY A 19 -6.04 -8.98 0.88
CA GLY A 19 -4.70 -8.44 0.67
C GLY A 19 -3.63 -9.14 1.53
N ILE A 20 -3.91 -9.34 2.81
CA ILE A 20 -3.00 -10.06 3.73
C ILE A 20 -2.80 -11.51 3.28
N MET A 21 -3.87 -12.20 2.88
CA MET A 21 -3.78 -13.59 2.36
C MET A 21 -2.90 -13.69 1.12
N ILE A 22 -3.05 -12.78 0.16
CA ILE A 22 -2.23 -12.76 -1.06
C ILE A 22 -0.75 -12.57 -0.72
N ILE A 23 -0.43 -11.61 0.17
CA ILE A 23 0.95 -11.35 0.61
C ILE A 23 1.54 -12.59 1.29
N THR A 24 0.75 -13.26 2.14
CA THR A 24 1.18 -14.45 2.88
C THR A 24 1.44 -15.63 1.94
N ILE A 25 0.54 -15.87 0.99
CA ILE A 25 0.72 -16.92 -0.04
C ILE A 25 1.95 -16.62 -0.90
N ALA A 26 2.14 -15.37 -1.35
CA ALA A 26 3.30 -14.98 -2.12
C ALA A 26 4.62 -15.15 -1.35
N ALA A 27 4.60 -14.89 -0.04
CA ALA A 27 5.74 -15.11 0.84
C ALA A 27 6.06 -16.59 1.02
N LEU A 28 5.04 -17.46 1.13
CA LEU A 28 5.21 -18.91 1.27
C LEU A 28 5.65 -19.59 -0.03
N ILE A 29 5.22 -19.10 -1.20
CA ILE A 29 5.61 -19.62 -2.52
C ILE A 29 7.03 -19.16 -2.92
N SER A 30 7.53 -18.07 -2.33
CA SER A 30 8.89 -17.59 -2.60
C SER A 30 9.95 -18.53 -2.00
N GLU A 31 10.29 -19.55 -2.77
CA GLU A 31 11.40 -20.47 -2.51
C GLU A 31 12.73 -19.77 -2.81
N SER A 32 13.23 -18.97 -1.88
CA SER A 32 14.62 -18.51 -1.96
C SER A 32 15.16 -18.13 -0.60
N SER A 33 16.30 -18.73 -0.24
CA SER A 33 17.16 -18.45 0.91
C SER A 33 17.76 -17.02 0.91
N LYS A 34 17.17 -16.08 0.17
CA LYS A 34 17.60 -14.68 0.12
C LYS A 34 16.86 -13.90 1.20
N LYS A 35 17.60 -13.10 1.97
CA LYS A 35 17.04 -12.15 2.93
C LYS A 35 15.92 -11.36 2.24
N THR A 36 14.69 -11.56 2.71
CA THR A 36 13.52 -10.85 2.19
C THR A 36 13.72 -9.36 2.36
N SER A 37 13.66 -8.64 1.25
CA SER A 37 13.77 -7.19 1.25
C SER A 37 12.38 -6.57 1.40
N PHE A 38 12.24 -5.62 2.31
CA PHE A 38 11.01 -4.88 2.54
C PHE A 38 11.25 -3.37 2.45
N GLY A 39 10.24 -2.67 1.96
CA GLY A 39 10.19 -1.22 1.91
C GLY A 39 8.75 -0.75 2.11
N PHE A 40 8.58 0.24 2.98
CA PHE A 40 7.35 0.98 3.20
C PHE A 40 7.56 2.41 2.72
N GLY A 41 6.52 3.02 2.17
CA GLY A 41 6.56 4.40 1.73
C GLY A 41 5.18 5.02 1.78
N GLY A 42 5.14 6.34 1.92
CA GLY A 42 3.91 7.11 1.90
C GLY A 42 4.19 8.60 1.76
N PHE A 43 3.15 9.39 2.02
CA PHE A 43 3.26 10.84 2.09
C PHE A 43 2.37 11.40 3.20
N ILE A 44 2.81 12.48 3.85
CA ILE A 44 2.01 13.28 4.79
C ILE A 44 1.93 14.68 4.18
N GLY A 45 0.75 15.03 3.68
CA GLY A 45 0.61 16.23 2.84
C GLY A 45 1.56 16.16 1.64
N PRO A 46 2.37 17.20 1.35
CA PRO A 46 3.32 17.21 0.24
C PRO A 46 4.64 16.48 0.54
N ILE A 47 4.87 16.02 1.77
CA ILE A 47 6.12 15.38 2.19
C ILE A 47 6.06 13.89 1.90
N VAL A 48 6.90 13.40 0.99
CA VAL A 48 7.06 11.97 0.68
C VAL A 48 8.11 11.34 1.60
N PHE A 49 7.85 10.14 2.09
CA PHE A 49 8.76 9.39 2.96
C PHE A 49 8.86 7.91 2.54
N GLY A 50 9.96 7.25 2.90
CA GLY A 50 10.13 5.82 2.69
C GLY A 50 11.17 5.22 3.64
N PHE A 51 10.93 3.99 4.08
CA PHE A 51 11.74 3.26 5.04
C PHE A 51 11.81 1.77 4.66
N GLY A 52 12.95 1.11 4.90
CA GLY A 52 13.12 -0.28 4.50
C GLY A 52 14.51 -0.82 4.82
N ASN A 53 14.70 -2.12 4.58
CA ASN A 53 15.95 -2.81 4.88
C ASN A 53 16.95 -2.86 3.71
N ASP A 54 16.53 -2.47 2.51
CA ASP A 54 17.37 -2.41 1.31
C ASP A 54 17.21 -1.04 0.62
N PRO A 55 18.31 -0.35 0.28
CA PRO A 55 18.24 0.95 -0.39
C PRO A 55 17.47 0.93 -1.72
N ARG A 56 17.47 -0.18 -2.45
CA ARG A 56 16.70 -0.37 -3.69
C ARG A 56 15.21 -0.43 -3.41
N MET A 57 14.79 -1.13 -2.34
CA MET A 57 13.38 -1.16 -1.93
C MET A 57 12.92 0.18 -1.38
N VAL A 58 13.78 0.92 -0.66
CA VAL A 58 13.44 2.27 -0.21
C VAL A 58 13.26 3.21 -1.40
N LYS A 59 14.17 3.18 -2.39
CA LYS A 59 14.01 3.98 -3.62
C LYS A 59 12.71 3.63 -4.34
N PHE A 60 12.41 2.33 -4.48
CA PHE A 60 11.16 1.88 -5.09
C PHE A 60 9.93 2.41 -4.34
N ALA A 61 9.91 2.27 -3.01
CA ALA A 61 8.82 2.74 -2.17
C ALA A 61 8.61 4.26 -2.31
N VAL A 62 9.67 5.06 -2.26
CA VAL A 62 9.61 6.53 -2.40
C VAL A 62 9.08 6.93 -3.78
N ILE A 63 9.55 6.29 -4.86
CA ILE A 63 9.06 6.55 -6.22
C ILE A 63 7.56 6.24 -6.32
N MET A 64 7.13 5.09 -5.78
CA MET A 64 5.71 4.73 -5.76
C MET A 64 4.87 5.71 -4.97
N SER A 65 5.34 6.15 -3.81
CA SER A 65 4.66 7.14 -2.98
C SER A 65 4.56 8.50 -3.68
N LEU A 66 5.57 8.91 -4.45
CA LEU A 66 5.52 10.13 -5.25
C LEU A 66 4.48 10.03 -6.37
N ILE A 67 4.41 8.90 -7.07
CA ILE A 67 3.38 8.66 -8.10
C ILE A 67 1.98 8.73 -7.48
N LEU A 68 1.79 8.07 -6.34
CA LEU A 68 0.51 8.11 -5.61
C LEU A 68 0.15 9.51 -5.14
N LEU A 69 1.12 10.31 -4.67
CA LEU A 69 0.90 11.72 -4.31
C LEU A 69 0.37 12.51 -5.51
N VAL A 70 0.99 12.36 -6.69
CA VAL A 70 0.55 13.05 -7.92
C VAL A 70 -0.88 12.65 -8.27
N VAL A 71 -1.19 11.34 -8.27
CA VAL A 71 -2.54 10.84 -8.52
C VAL A 71 -3.54 11.41 -7.51
N PHE A 72 -3.16 11.46 -6.23
CA PHE A 72 -3.99 12.00 -5.16
C PHE A 72 -4.27 13.49 -5.34
N ILE A 73 -3.25 14.29 -5.68
CA ILE A 73 -3.41 15.73 -5.98
C ILE A 73 -4.32 15.93 -7.20
N VAL A 74 -4.13 15.15 -8.27
CA VAL A 74 -4.98 15.24 -9.48
C VAL A 74 -6.43 14.89 -9.15
N LEU A 75 -6.67 13.84 -8.35
CA LEU A 75 -8.03 13.46 -7.93
C LEU A 75 -8.68 14.55 -7.08
N ILE A 76 -7.94 15.18 -6.17
CA ILE A 76 -8.45 16.30 -5.37
C ILE A 76 -8.82 17.47 -6.27
N ILE A 77 -7.92 17.88 -7.17
CA ILE A 77 -8.17 19.00 -8.08
C ILE A 77 -9.36 18.70 -9.01
N SER A 78 -9.50 17.46 -9.49
CA SER A 78 -10.59 17.07 -10.38
C SER A 78 -11.96 16.94 -9.69
N ARG A 79 -12.01 16.88 -8.35
CA ARG A 79 -13.23 16.74 -7.54
C ARG A 79 -13.70 18.04 -6.91
N ILE A 80 -12.89 19.09 -6.97
CA ILE A 80 -13.18 20.48 -6.57
C ILE A 80 -13.73 21.21 -7.80
#